data_AF-A0AAP5Y2K8-F1
#
_entry.id   AF-A0AAP5Y2K8-F1
#
_cell.length_a   1.000
_cell.length_b   1.000
_cell.length_c   1.000
_cell.angle_alpha   90.00
_cell.angle_beta   90.00
_cell.angle_gamma   90.00
#
_symmetry.space_group_name_H-M   'P 1'
#
loop_
_entity.id
_entity.type
_entity.pdbx_description
1 polymer ?
#
loop_
_entity_poly.entity_id
_entity_poly.type
_entity_poly.pdbx_seq_one_letter_code
_entity_poly.pdbx_strand_id
1 'polypeptide(L)'
;MEKNNFVTDKPKKKFFNKKTFLFGLLTLAFSIALTVFILFTFIFRLVDVEGNSMFPTLQHGQKIFINRVKSPKRNDIVAFNYKEIVLIKRILGLPGDKITVKENEIYINDKKVATFIKSATFLFDGIVPENKFFAVGDNLENSSDSRDFGFFDLGDVIGIL
;
A
#
# COMPACT_ATOMS: atom_id res chain seq x y z
N MET A 1 61.69 34.59 47.33
CA MET A 1 61.44 33.98 46.01
C MET A 1 60.44 32.84 46.19
N GLU A 2 59.15 33.12 46.00
CA GLU A 2 58.07 32.12 46.05
C GLU A 2 58.10 31.27 44.76
N LYS A 3 58.11 29.94 44.91
CA LYS A 3 57.96 29.02 43.78
C LYS A 3 56.48 28.64 43.66
N ASN A 4 55.83 29.20 42.65
CA ASN A 4 54.49 28.80 42.21
C ASN A 4 54.53 27.38 41.62
N ASN A 5 54.00 26.40 42.34
CA ASN A 5 53.76 25.06 41.79
C ASN A 5 52.46 25.10 40.95
N PHE A 6 52.61 25.25 39.64
CA PHE A 6 51.56 24.94 38.69
C PHE A 6 51.29 23.43 38.71
N VAL A 7 50.25 23.03 39.45
CA VAL A 7 49.66 21.69 39.33
C VAL A 7 48.99 21.63 37.97
N THR A 8 49.66 20.99 37.00
CA THR A 8 49.02 20.64 35.74
C THR A 8 48.15 19.42 35.97
N ASP A 9 46.84 19.63 36.13
CA ASP A 9 45.87 18.55 36.16
C ASP A 9 45.89 17.86 34.78
N LYS A 10 46.48 16.66 34.72
CA LYS A 10 46.47 15.86 33.49
C LYS A 10 45.01 15.51 33.17
N PRO A 11 44.54 15.71 31.92
CA PRO A 11 43.16 15.38 31.57
C PRO A 11 42.91 13.90 31.82
N LYS A 12 41.97 13.58 32.73
CA LYS A 12 41.54 12.20 33.00
C LYS A 12 41.04 11.60 31.68
N LYS A 13 41.81 10.68 31.09
CA LYS A 13 41.38 9.92 29.91
C LYS A 13 40.07 9.21 30.26
N LYS A 14 38.96 9.60 29.62
CA LYS A 14 37.68 8.88 29.71
C LYS A 14 37.94 7.45 29.24
N PHE A 15 37.98 6.50 30.17
CA PHE A 15 38.22 5.11 29.87
C PHE A 15 36.98 4.57 29.15
N PHE A 16 37.09 4.31 27.85
CA PHE A 16 35.98 3.83 27.03
C PHE A 16 35.62 2.41 27.48
N ASN A 17 34.51 2.26 28.20
CA ASN A 17 34.08 0.95 28.68
C ASN A 17 33.48 0.15 27.51
N LYS A 18 34.32 -0.70 26.89
CA LYS A 18 33.92 -1.55 25.75
C LYS A 18 32.66 -2.37 26.02
N LYS A 19 32.41 -2.80 27.27
CA LYS A 19 31.19 -3.55 27.64
C LYS A 19 29.94 -2.67 27.59
N THR A 20 30.00 -1.46 28.12
CA THR A 20 28.88 -0.50 28.08
C THR A 20 28.59 -0.06 26.65
N PHE A 21 29.64 0.15 25.85
CA PHE A 21 29.50 0.48 24.43
C PHE A 21 28.87 -0.67 23.63
N LEU A 22 29.34 -1.91 23.82
CA LEU A 22 28.78 -3.08 23.15
C LEU A 22 27.33 -3.34 23.55
N PHE A 23 27.00 -3.19 24.84
CA PHE A 23 25.62 -3.30 25.33
C PHE A 23 24.71 -2.27 24.67
N GLY A 24 25.16 -1.01 24.56
CA GLY A 24 24.41 0.04 23.86
C GLY A 24 24.18 -0.26 22.37
N LEU A 25 25.15 -0.88 21.70
CA LEU A 25 25.00 -1.30 20.31
C LEU A 25 23.97 -2.45 20.18
N LEU A 26 24.00 -3.42 21.09
CA LEU A 26 23.07 -4.55 21.11
C LEU A 26 21.64 -4.10 21.39
N THR A 27 21.42 -3.20 22.34
CA THR A 27 20.08 -2.67 22.64
C THR A 27 19.50 -1.88 21.47
N LEU A 28 20.34 -1.10 20.78
CA LEU A 28 19.94 -0.39 19.55
C LEU A 28 19.59 -1.36 18.42
N ALA A 29 20.42 -2.38 18.19
CA ALA A 29 20.14 -3.38 17.16
C ALA A 29 18.83 -4.13 17.44
N PHE A 30 18.60 -4.49 18.71
CA PHE A 30 17.37 -5.13 19.13
C PHE A 30 16.14 -4.24 18.96
N SER A 31 16.21 -2.95 19.32
CA SER A 31 15.08 -2.03 19.15
C SER A 31 14.72 -1.83 17.68
N ILE A 32 15.72 -1.76 16.78
CA ILE A 32 15.51 -1.69 15.34
C ILE A 32 14.84 -2.98 14.84
N ALA A 33 15.37 -4.15 15.23
CA ALA A 33 14.80 -5.44 14.82
C ALA A 33 13.36 -5.60 15.29
N LEU A 34 13.05 -5.23 16.54
CA LEU A 34 11.70 -5.25 17.08
C LEU A 34 10.77 -4.29 16.33
N THR A 35 11.25 -3.09 16.00
CA THR A 35 10.47 -2.12 15.23
C THR A 35 10.14 -2.66 13.85
N VAL A 36 11.14 -3.20 13.13
CA VAL A 36 10.93 -3.83 11.81
C VAL A 36 9.96 -5.00 11.94
N PHE A 37 10.10 -5.85 12.95
CA PHE A 37 9.19 -6.96 13.19
C PHE A 37 7.73 -6.50 13.35
N ILE A 38 7.48 -5.46 14.15
CA ILE A 38 6.15 -4.89 14.34
C ILE A 38 5.60 -4.31 13.03
N LEU A 39 6.42 -3.53 12.31
CA LEU A 39 6.01 -2.92 11.04
C LEU A 39 5.57 -3.96 10.00
N PHE A 40 6.32 -5.05 9.84
CA PHE A 40 6.02 -6.09 8.86
C PHE A 40 4.97 -7.11 9.35
N THR A 41 4.74 -7.21 10.65
CA THR A 41 3.67 -8.06 11.20
C THR A 41 2.30 -7.38 11.07
N PHE A 42 2.22 -6.08 11.36
CA PHE A 42 0.94 -5.38 11.49
C PHE A 42 0.63 -4.38 10.38
N ILE A 43 1.65 -3.70 9.83
CA ILE A 43 1.42 -2.55 8.93
C ILE A 43 1.63 -2.91 7.48
N PHE A 44 2.77 -3.52 7.14
CA PHE A 44 3.16 -3.80 5.76
C PHE A 44 3.07 -5.29 5.45
N ARG A 45 2.60 -5.62 4.24
CA ARG A 45 2.65 -6.98 3.70
C ARG A 45 3.27 -6.96 2.32
N LEU A 46 4.12 -7.94 2.03
CA LEU A 46 4.65 -8.15 0.68
C LEU A 46 3.67 -9.03 -0.09
N VAL A 47 3.29 -8.62 -1.29
CA VAL A 47 2.39 -9.35 -2.21
C VAL A 47 3.04 -9.44 -3.57
N ASP A 48 2.89 -10.59 -4.23
CA ASP A 48 3.33 -10.81 -5.60
C ASP A 48 2.21 -10.44 -6.58
N VAL A 49 2.55 -9.72 -7.65
CA VAL A 49 1.59 -9.32 -8.68
C VAL A 49 1.44 -10.45 -9.70
N GLU A 50 0.26 -11.06 -9.73
CA GLU A 50 -0.09 -12.09 -10.70
C GLU A 50 -0.94 -11.53 -11.86
N GLY A 51 -0.57 -11.88 -13.09
CA GLY A 51 -1.21 -11.38 -14.30
C GLY A 51 -0.81 -9.97 -14.73
N ASN A 52 -1.44 -9.49 -15.82
CA ASN A 52 -1.09 -8.23 -16.52
C ASN A 52 -2.17 -7.15 -16.40
N SER A 53 -3.14 -7.33 -15.50
CA SER A 53 -4.31 -6.44 -15.41
C SER A 53 -3.99 -5.02 -14.92
N MET A 54 -2.85 -4.84 -14.27
CA MET A 54 -2.37 -3.55 -13.78
C MET A 54 -1.22 -3.00 -14.63
N PHE A 55 -0.88 -3.62 -15.77
CA PHE A 55 0.15 -3.11 -16.67
C PHE A 55 -0.31 -1.77 -17.29
N PRO A 56 0.57 -0.76 -17.48
CA PRO A 56 2.01 -0.77 -17.20
C PRO A 56 2.39 -0.41 -15.76
N THR A 57 1.42 -0.06 -14.92
CA THR A 57 1.67 0.42 -13.55
C THR A 57 2.29 -0.65 -12.66
N LEU A 58 1.80 -1.89 -12.73
CA LEU A 58 2.39 -3.05 -12.06
C LEU A 58 2.64 -4.17 -13.07
N GLN A 59 3.82 -4.78 -12.99
CA GLN A 59 4.23 -5.87 -13.88
C GLN A 59 4.00 -7.23 -13.23
N HIS A 60 3.72 -8.23 -14.06
CA HIS A 60 3.66 -9.61 -13.59
C HIS A 60 4.99 -10.01 -12.91
N GLY A 61 4.90 -10.65 -11.74
CA GLY A 61 6.05 -11.04 -10.93
C GLY A 61 6.65 -9.90 -10.09
N GLN A 62 6.15 -8.68 -10.21
CA GLN A 62 6.57 -7.57 -9.34
C GLN A 62 6.12 -7.85 -7.90
N LYS A 63 7.03 -7.64 -6.94
CA LYS A 63 6.70 -7.67 -5.52
C LYS A 63 6.37 -6.26 -5.04
N ILE A 64 5.26 -6.12 -4.34
CA ILE A 64 4.79 -4.83 -3.83
C ILE A 64 4.56 -4.88 -2.33
N PHE A 65 4.85 -3.77 -1.64
CA PHE A 65 4.41 -3.57 -0.27
C PHE A 65 3.02 -2.93 -0.27
N ILE A 66 2.09 -3.55 0.45
CA ILE A 66 0.79 -2.97 0.75
C ILE A 66 0.75 -2.56 2.23
N ASN A 67 0.09 -1.44 2.49
CA ASN A 67 -0.22 -0.93 3.82
C ASN A 67 -1.62 -1.39 4.23
N ARG A 68 -1.70 -2.12 5.35
CA ARG A 68 -2.93 -2.72 5.89
C ARG A 68 -3.78 -1.77 6.74
N VAL A 69 -3.24 -0.61 7.10
CA VAL A 69 -3.85 0.34 8.06
C VAL A 69 -4.50 1.52 7.34
N LYS A 70 -4.05 1.84 6.12
CA LYS A 70 -4.67 2.91 5.32
C LYS A 70 -6.11 2.55 4.97
N SER A 71 -6.98 3.56 4.98
CA SER A 71 -8.35 3.44 4.45
C SER A 71 -8.38 3.71 2.94
N PRO A 72 -9.17 2.96 2.15
CA PRO A 72 -9.22 3.11 0.70
C PRO A 72 -9.69 4.49 0.23
N LYS A 73 -8.99 5.05 -0.76
CA LYS A 73 -9.34 6.31 -1.42
C LYS A 73 -9.45 6.13 -2.93
N ARG A 74 -10.09 7.10 -3.57
CA ARG A 74 -10.14 7.14 -5.04
C ARG A 74 -8.73 7.16 -5.62
N ASN A 75 -8.52 6.39 -6.68
CA ASN A 75 -7.27 6.16 -7.39
C ASN A 75 -6.22 5.34 -6.62
N ASP A 76 -6.50 4.86 -5.41
CA ASP A 76 -5.61 3.92 -4.73
C ASP A 76 -5.57 2.59 -5.49
N ILE A 77 -4.41 1.93 -5.47
CA ILE A 77 -4.28 0.54 -5.89
C ILE A 77 -4.46 -0.33 -4.66
N VAL A 78 -5.44 -1.22 -4.71
CA VAL A 78 -5.87 -2.03 -3.58
C VAL A 78 -5.70 -3.52 -3.89
N ALA A 79 -5.20 -4.26 -2.91
CA ALA A 79 -5.23 -5.72 -2.90
C ALA A 79 -6.41 -6.19 -2.04
N PHE A 80 -7.26 -7.06 -2.58
CA PHE A 80 -8.47 -7.55 -1.90
C PHE A 80 -8.77 -9.00 -2.28
N ASN A 81 -9.47 -9.71 -1.40
CA ASN A 81 -9.90 -11.08 -1.68
C ASN A 81 -11.16 -11.08 -2.57
N TYR A 82 -11.22 -11.99 -3.52
CA TYR A 82 -12.42 -12.26 -4.30
C TYR A 82 -12.42 -13.73 -4.75
N LYS A 83 -13.42 -14.51 -4.34
CA LYS A 83 -13.57 -15.94 -4.70
C LYS A 83 -12.27 -16.75 -4.55
N GLU A 84 -11.70 -16.74 -3.35
CA GLU A 84 -10.46 -17.46 -2.98
C GLU A 84 -9.16 -16.98 -3.67
N ILE A 85 -9.20 -15.91 -4.48
CA ILE A 85 -8.00 -15.31 -5.08
C ILE A 85 -7.81 -13.87 -4.62
N VAL A 86 -6.57 -13.39 -4.66
CA VAL A 86 -6.25 -11.98 -4.40
C VAL A 86 -6.23 -11.22 -5.72
N LEU A 87 -7.03 -10.18 -5.82
CA LEU A 87 -7.02 -9.26 -6.95
C LEU A 87 -6.33 -7.94 -6.56
N ILE A 88 -5.61 -7.37 -7.51
CA ILE A 88 -5.01 -6.03 -7.39
C ILE A 88 -5.63 -5.14 -8.47
N LYS A 89 -6.32 -4.07 -8.05
CA LYS A 89 -7.05 -3.15 -8.94
C LYS A 89 -6.93 -1.70 -8.46
N ARG A 90 -7.19 -0.74 -9.33
CA ARG A 90 -7.32 0.68 -8.97
C ARG A 90 -8.76 1.02 -8.64
N ILE A 91 -8.97 1.64 -7.49
CA ILE A 91 -10.28 2.15 -7.08
C ILE A 91 -10.64 3.35 -7.94
N LEU A 92 -11.75 3.25 -8.64
CA LEU A 92 -12.34 4.36 -9.37
C LEU A 92 -13.52 4.95 -8.62
N GLY A 93 -14.41 4.13 -8.05
CA GLY A 93 -15.60 4.57 -7.32
C GLY A 93 -15.60 4.12 -5.85
N LEU A 94 -16.07 4.99 -4.98
CA LEU A 94 -16.28 4.78 -3.55
C LEU A 94 -17.77 4.97 -3.21
N PRO A 95 -18.23 4.58 -2.00
CA PRO A 95 -19.62 4.72 -1.60
C PRO A 95 -20.18 6.12 -1.91
N GLY A 96 -21.37 6.13 -2.53
CA GLY A 96 -22.05 7.37 -2.95
C GLY A 96 -21.68 7.88 -4.34
N ASP A 97 -20.62 7.37 -4.98
CA ASP A 97 -20.32 7.74 -6.36
C ASP A 97 -21.32 7.14 -7.34
N LYS A 98 -21.75 7.93 -8.31
CA LYS A 98 -22.47 7.44 -9.48
C LYS A 98 -21.46 6.88 -10.48
N ILE A 99 -21.60 5.62 -10.84
CA ILE A 99 -20.82 4.96 -11.89
C ILE A 99 -21.74 4.69 -13.06
N THR A 100 -21.27 5.05 -14.26
CA THR A 100 -21.94 4.67 -15.51
C THR A 100 -20.92 4.02 -16.44
N VAL A 101 -21.22 2.82 -16.92
CA VAL A 101 -20.44 2.08 -17.92
C VAL A 101 -21.33 1.84 -19.13
N LYS A 102 -21.06 2.55 -20.22
CA LYS A 102 -21.80 2.47 -21.49
C LYS A 102 -20.86 2.74 -22.64
N GLU A 103 -21.12 2.15 -23.81
CA GLU A 103 -20.39 2.43 -25.06
C GLU A 103 -18.85 2.32 -24.90
N ASN A 104 -18.39 1.36 -24.10
CA ASN A 104 -16.98 1.16 -23.74
C ASN A 104 -16.31 2.37 -23.07
N GLU A 105 -17.07 3.15 -22.33
CA GLU A 105 -16.61 4.29 -21.56
C GLU A 105 -17.02 4.13 -20.09
N ILE A 106 -16.18 4.63 -19.19
CA ILE A 106 -16.47 4.68 -17.76
C ILE A 106 -16.65 6.14 -17.36
N TYR A 107 -17.73 6.42 -16.66
CA TYR A 107 -18.07 7.71 -16.09
C TYR A 107 -18.19 7.60 -14.58
N ILE A 108 -17.71 8.62 -13.88
CA ILE A 108 -17.84 8.78 -12.44
C ILE A 108 -18.44 10.14 -12.17
N ASN A 109 -19.60 10.19 -11.51
CA ASN A 109 -20.33 11.43 -11.26
C ASN A 109 -20.45 12.26 -12.55
N ASP A 110 -20.89 11.59 -13.62
CA ASP A 110 -21.10 12.12 -14.97
C ASP A 110 -19.84 12.64 -15.69
N LYS A 111 -18.64 12.44 -15.12
CA LYS A 111 -17.35 12.75 -15.77
C LYS A 111 -16.74 11.50 -16.35
N LYS A 112 -16.43 11.52 -17.66
CA LYS A 112 -15.70 10.45 -18.32
C LYS A 112 -14.29 10.32 -17.73
N VAL A 113 -13.91 9.12 -17.32
CA VAL A 113 -12.58 8.84 -16.74
C VAL A 113 -11.77 7.85 -17.57
N ALA A 114 -12.42 7.01 -18.37
CA ALA A 114 -11.74 5.98 -19.16
C ALA A 114 -12.53 5.61 -20.41
N THR A 115 -11.80 5.12 -21.42
CA THR A 115 -12.34 4.48 -22.63
C THR A 115 -11.62 3.16 -22.80
N PHE A 116 -12.32 2.14 -23.28
CA PHE A 116 -11.78 0.81 -23.53
C PHE A 116 -12.39 0.24 -24.84
N ILE A 117 -11.90 -0.91 -25.30
CA ILE A 117 -12.33 -1.52 -26.59
C ILE A 117 -13.20 -2.75 -26.32
N LYS A 118 -12.79 -3.60 -25.36
CA LYS A 118 -13.57 -4.77 -24.95
C LYS A 118 -14.94 -4.35 -24.41
N SER A 119 -16.05 -4.90 -24.88
CA SER A 119 -17.34 -4.59 -24.24
C SER A 119 -17.40 -5.12 -22.81
N ALA A 120 -17.93 -4.29 -21.91
CA ALA A 120 -18.24 -4.71 -20.55
C ALA A 120 -19.34 -5.77 -20.57
N THR A 121 -19.20 -6.79 -19.72
CA THR A 121 -20.24 -7.81 -19.55
C THR A 121 -21.51 -7.19 -18.96
N PHE A 122 -21.34 -6.20 -18.10
CA PHE A 122 -22.43 -5.46 -17.48
C PHE A 122 -22.42 -4.01 -17.95
N LEU A 123 -23.51 -3.57 -18.59
CA LEU A 123 -23.82 -2.15 -18.65
C LEU A 123 -24.22 -1.72 -17.24
N PHE A 124 -23.56 -0.67 -16.77
CA PHE A 124 -23.70 -0.23 -15.38
C PHE A 124 -24.23 1.19 -15.36
N ASP A 125 -25.27 1.46 -14.57
CA ASP A 125 -25.69 2.82 -14.23
C ASP A 125 -26.27 2.79 -12.82
N GLY A 126 -25.51 3.29 -11.85
CA GLY A 126 -25.90 3.15 -10.45
C GLY A 126 -24.94 3.81 -9.48
N ILE A 127 -25.34 3.86 -8.21
CA ILE A 127 -24.56 4.41 -7.11
C ILE A 127 -23.79 3.28 -6.44
N VAL A 128 -22.50 3.49 -6.14
CA VAL A 128 -21.71 2.57 -5.32
C VAL A 128 -22.35 2.47 -3.93
N PRO A 129 -22.80 1.28 -3.50
CA PRO A 129 -23.42 1.12 -2.18
C PRO A 129 -22.45 1.41 -1.04
N GLU A 130 -23.02 1.64 0.14
CA GLU A 130 -22.26 1.64 1.39
C GLU A 130 -21.45 0.34 1.53
N ASN A 131 -20.26 0.45 2.13
CA ASN A 131 -19.31 -0.65 2.32
C ASN A 131 -18.82 -1.34 1.04
N LYS A 132 -19.03 -0.75 -0.15
CA LYS A 132 -18.56 -1.28 -1.42
C LYS A 132 -17.69 -0.30 -2.19
N PHE A 133 -16.99 -0.80 -3.21
CA PHE A 133 -16.20 0.04 -4.11
C PHE A 133 -16.22 -0.51 -5.55
N PHE A 134 -15.96 0.38 -6.51
CA PHE A 134 -15.79 0.05 -7.92
C PHE A 134 -14.31 0.18 -8.28
N ALA A 135 -13.70 -0.90 -8.79
CA ALA A 135 -12.30 -0.93 -9.12
C ALA A 135 -12.04 -1.59 -10.47
N VAL A 136 -11.05 -1.08 -11.20
CA VAL A 136 -10.64 -1.58 -12.52
C VAL A 136 -9.14 -1.81 -12.58
N GLY A 137 -8.71 -2.68 -13.49
CA GLY A 137 -7.30 -2.80 -13.81
C GLY A 137 -6.83 -1.62 -14.66
N ASP A 138 -5.59 -1.19 -14.47
CA ASP A 138 -4.99 -0.14 -15.32
C ASP A 138 -4.84 -0.59 -16.78
N ASN A 139 -4.72 -1.91 -17.00
CA ASN A 139 -4.83 -2.52 -18.32
C ASN A 139 -6.31 -2.82 -18.63
N LEU A 140 -7.05 -1.79 -19.04
CA LEU A 140 -8.50 -1.88 -19.26
C LEU A 140 -8.90 -2.99 -20.25
N GLU A 141 -8.06 -3.32 -21.23
CA GLU A 141 -8.37 -4.38 -22.19
C GLU A 141 -8.17 -5.79 -21.62
N ASN A 142 -7.27 -5.95 -20.64
CA ASN A 142 -6.88 -7.24 -20.09
C ASN A 142 -7.09 -7.29 -18.57
N SER A 143 -8.30 -6.93 -18.15
CA SER A 143 -8.66 -6.94 -16.74
C SER A 143 -10.07 -7.47 -16.54
N SER A 144 -10.18 -8.54 -15.75
CA SER A 144 -11.44 -8.94 -15.12
C SER A 144 -11.59 -8.17 -13.82
N ASP A 145 -12.57 -7.28 -13.77
CA ASP A 145 -12.74 -6.30 -12.70
C ASP A 145 -14.21 -5.88 -12.54
N SER A 146 -14.50 -4.71 -11.97
CA SER A 146 -15.88 -4.30 -11.71
C SER A 146 -16.78 -4.22 -12.96
N ARG A 147 -16.20 -4.12 -14.16
CA ARG A 147 -16.97 -4.18 -15.42
C ARG A 147 -17.53 -5.59 -15.71
N ASP A 148 -16.90 -6.60 -15.13
CA ASP A 148 -17.27 -8.02 -15.27
C ASP A 148 -17.89 -8.58 -13.98
N PHE A 149 -17.67 -7.96 -12.82
CA PHE A 149 -18.09 -8.51 -11.52
C PHE A 149 -18.98 -7.57 -10.69
N GLY A 150 -19.13 -6.31 -11.11
CA GLY A 150 -19.81 -5.29 -10.30
C GLY A 150 -18.95 -4.79 -9.15
N PHE A 151 -19.58 -4.42 -8.05
CA PHE A 151 -18.88 -3.83 -6.90
C PHE A 151 -18.28 -4.89 -5.97
N PHE A 152 -17.13 -4.55 -5.39
CA PHE A 152 -16.45 -5.35 -4.37
C PHE A 152 -16.71 -4.80 -2.97
N ASP A 153 -16.57 -5.64 -1.95
CA ASP A 153 -16.79 -5.27 -0.55
C ASP A 153 -15.53 -4.68 0.07
N LEU A 154 -15.65 -3.53 0.74
CA LEU A 154 -14.54 -2.87 1.44
C LEU A 154 -13.96 -3.74 2.56
N GLY A 155 -14.76 -4.67 3.10
CA GLY A 155 -14.32 -5.65 4.10
C GLY A 155 -13.31 -6.68 3.56
N ASP A 156 -13.25 -6.88 2.24
CA ASP A 156 -12.33 -7.83 1.61
C ASP A 156 -10.94 -7.22 1.34
N VAL A 157 -10.77 -5.93 1.61
CA VAL A 157 -9.51 -5.21 1.40
C VAL A 157 -8.43 -5.74 2.34
N ILE A 158 -7.34 -6.22 1.76
CA ILE A 158 -6.15 -6.69 2.48
C ILE A 158 -5.22 -5.52 2.79
N GLY A 159 -5.09 -4.59 1.84
CA GLY A 159 -4.26 -3.39 2.00
C GLY A 159 -4.13 -2.59 0.71
N ILE A 160 -3.48 -1.44 0.84
CA ILE A 160 -3.37 -0.42 -0.20
C ILE A 160 -1.90 -0.14 -0.48
N LEU A 161 -1.55 0.07 -1.74
CA LEU A 161 -0.20 0.48 -2.14
C LEU A 161 0.23 1.83 -1.50
#